data_AF-A0A9F2R9B4-F1
#
_entry.id   AF-A0A9F2R9B4-F1
#
_cell.length_a   1.000
_cell.length_b   1.000
_cell.length_c   1.000
_cell.angle_alpha   90.00
_cell.angle_beta   90.00
_cell.angle_gamma   90.00
#
_symmetry.space_group_name_H-M   'P 1'
#
loop_
_entity.id
_entity.type
_entity.pdbx_description
1 polymer ?
#
loop_
_entity_poly.entity_id
_entity_poly.type
_entity_poly.pdbx_seq_one_letter_code
_entity_poly.pdbx_strand_id
1 'polypeptide(L)'
;MRWQRDTRFNGLWLMVPWFSSVLVLILGFWGLATAVVTPHEQHASTASSSQVPLDWLLTDRGPFHRAPEYVDFIERYRQGFTTRYRIYREFARWKVNNLALERKDFFSLPLPLAPEFIRNIRLLGRRPSLQQITENLIKKYGTHFLLSATLGGEESLTIFVDKRKLSRKAEAGSLSGGGGSNTTVSLETLHQLAASYFIDRESTLRRLHHIQIATAAIKVTETRTGPLGCSNYDNLDSVSSVLVQSPENKVQLLGLQAVLPEYLRERFVAAALSYITCNSEGELLCRDNDCWCQCGFNYPQCNCPETDIQTMEESLFQIQEIWESHNQQFQESEELQSLVKKLPVDRFLNVTAISQYWAVDLDIQHRYQKLGMTLKMLSKKSHRIVRRLFNLAKRCPRQPRFKLLKE
;
A
#
# COMPACT_ATOMS: atom_id res chain seq x y z
N MET A 1 32.24 10.83 -47.57
CA MET A 1 30.90 10.22 -47.44
C MET A 1 30.99 8.72 -47.68
N ARG A 2 30.56 7.93 -46.69
CA ARG A 2 30.08 6.53 -46.67
C ARG A 2 30.61 5.84 -45.41
N TRP A 3 29.87 6.05 -44.32
CA TRP A 3 29.91 5.15 -43.17
C TRP A 3 29.10 3.91 -43.53
N GLN A 4 29.75 2.75 -43.61
CA GLN A 4 29.06 1.47 -43.55
C GLN A 4 29.13 0.94 -42.12
N ARG A 5 27.94 0.73 -41.57
CA ARG A 5 27.63 -0.11 -40.41
C ARG A 5 28.25 -1.49 -40.59
N ASP A 6 29.03 -1.91 -39.59
CA ASP A 6 28.83 -3.15 -38.83
C ASP A 6 30.18 -3.59 -38.26
N THR A 7 30.31 -3.54 -36.94
CA THR A 7 31.01 -4.56 -36.16
C THR A 7 30.66 -4.37 -34.69
N ARG A 8 30.02 -5.42 -34.16
CA ARG A 8 29.62 -5.57 -32.77
C ARG A 8 30.84 -5.43 -31.85
N PHE A 9 30.86 -4.42 -30.99
CA PHE A 9 31.79 -4.36 -29.87
C PHE A 9 31.28 -5.27 -28.74
N ASN A 10 31.83 -6.48 -28.68
CA ASN A 10 31.75 -7.37 -27.52
C ASN A 10 32.64 -6.79 -26.41
N GLY A 11 32.04 -6.01 -25.50
CA GLY A 11 32.70 -5.51 -24.30
C GLY A 11 32.59 -6.52 -23.14
N LEU A 12 33.38 -7.59 -23.18
CA LEU A 12 33.70 -8.37 -21.99
C LEU A 12 35.24 -8.41 -21.86
N TRP A 13 35.71 -8.16 -20.64
CA TRP A 13 37.10 -8.18 -20.17
C TRP A 13 37.94 -6.94 -20.46
N LEU A 14 38.03 -6.08 -19.44
CA LEU A 14 39.30 -5.58 -18.90
C LEU A 14 39.02 -5.07 -17.47
N MET A 15 38.74 -6.03 -16.58
CA MET A 15 39.13 -5.93 -15.17
C MET A 15 40.63 -6.22 -15.07
N VAL A 16 41.23 -5.81 -13.94
CA VAL A 16 42.55 -6.18 -13.37
C VAL A 16 43.59 -5.02 -13.43
N PRO A 17 44.39 -4.73 -12.38
CA PRO A 17 44.28 -5.05 -10.94
C PRO A 17 44.66 -3.86 -10.00
N TRP A 18 43.87 -3.59 -8.97
CA TRP A 18 44.35 -2.93 -7.74
C TRP A 18 44.03 -3.77 -6.47
N PHE A 19 43.89 -5.08 -6.64
CA PHE A 19 43.44 -6.00 -5.58
C PHE A 19 44.56 -6.71 -4.80
N SER A 20 45.84 -6.42 -5.04
CA SER A 20 46.94 -7.09 -4.33
C SER A 20 47.35 -6.47 -2.99
N SER A 21 46.76 -5.33 -2.58
CA SER A 21 47.17 -4.65 -1.33
C SER A 21 46.16 -4.73 -0.18
N VAL A 22 44.98 -5.31 -0.40
CA VAL A 22 43.90 -5.37 0.63
C VAL A 22 43.66 -6.79 1.15
N LEU A 23 44.11 -7.82 0.42
CA LEU A 23 43.89 -9.22 0.82
C LEU A 23 44.76 -9.68 2.01
N VAL A 24 45.76 -8.90 2.42
CA VAL A 24 46.63 -9.22 3.59
C VAL A 24 46.03 -8.72 4.91
N LEU A 25 45.00 -7.86 4.89
CA LEU A 25 44.38 -7.32 6.11
C LEU A 25 43.08 -8.02 6.53
N ILE A 26 42.58 -9.00 5.77
CA ILE A 26 41.29 -9.67 6.05
C ILE A 26 41.46 -11.07 6.68
N LEU A 27 42.67 -11.64 6.71
CA LEU A 27 42.93 -12.96 7.31
C LEU A 27 43.35 -12.92 8.80
N GLY A 28 43.29 -11.77 9.46
CA GLY A 28 43.78 -11.59 10.84
C GLY A 28 42.73 -11.43 11.94
N PHE A 29 41.43 -11.45 11.65
CA PHE A 29 40.39 -11.19 12.67
C PHE A 29 39.23 -12.19 12.61
N TRP A 30 39.56 -13.46 12.89
CA TRP A 30 38.62 -14.39 13.52
C TRP A 30 39.10 -14.63 14.94
N GLY A 31 38.51 -13.91 15.89
CA GLY A 31 38.82 -14.08 17.30
C GLY A 31 38.15 -13.02 18.17
N LEU A 32 37.12 -13.46 18.88
CA LEU A 32 36.58 -12.93 20.14
C LEU A 32 35.56 -11.76 20.14
N ALA A 33 34.45 -12.09 20.79
CA ALA A 33 33.74 -11.32 21.81
C ALA A 33 32.52 -10.46 21.41
N THR A 34 31.37 -11.06 21.74
CA THR A 34 30.16 -10.45 22.30
C THR A 34 30.38 -9.18 23.13
N ALA A 35 29.59 -8.13 22.88
CA ALA A 35 28.98 -7.28 23.92
C ALA A 35 27.91 -6.35 23.34
N VAL A 36 26.76 -6.33 24.02
CA VAL A 36 25.60 -5.47 23.82
C VAL A 36 25.92 -4.06 24.31
N VAL A 37 25.72 -3.02 23.48
CA VAL A 37 25.56 -1.63 23.94
C VAL A 37 24.57 -0.92 23.01
N THR A 38 23.43 -0.52 23.57
CA THR A 38 22.48 0.44 22.99
C THR A 38 22.99 1.87 23.18
N PRO A 39 22.78 2.77 22.20
CA PRO A 39 22.55 4.16 22.54
C PRO A 39 21.24 4.68 21.94
N HIS A 40 20.55 5.39 22.83
CA HIS A 40 19.39 6.24 22.64
C HIS A 40 19.77 7.45 21.75
N GLU A 41 19.04 7.72 20.67
CA GLU A 41 19.15 8.96 19.91
C GLU A 41 17.83 9.72 19.87
N GLN A 42 17.94 11.00 20.24
CA GLN A 42 16.90 12.00 20.35
C GLN A 42 16.39 12.43 18.98
N HIS A 43 15.09 12.69 18.90
CA HIS A 43 14.40 13.21 17.74
C HIS A 43 14.84 14.63 17.37
N ALA A 44 15.30 14.81 16.13
CA ALA A 44 15.19 16.07 15.41
C ALA A 44 14.81 15.80 13.93
N SER A 45 13.77 16.50 13.50
CA SER A 45 13.02 16.41 12.25
C SER A 45 13.84 16.47 10.96
N THR A 46 13.63 15.48 10.09
CA THR A 46 13.63 15.66 8.62
C THR A 46 12.65 14.67 8.00
N ALA A 47 11.55 15.20 7.47
CA ALA A 47 10.51 14.46 6.79
C ALA A 47 11.04 13.91 5.45
N SER A 48 11.06 12.58 5.30
CA SER A 48 10.93 11.83 4.01
C SER A 48 11.45 10.38 4.02
N SER A 49 11.52 9.67 5.15
CA SER A 49 11.92 8.24 5.12
C SER A 49 11.26 7.29 6.13
N SER A 50 10.08 7.60 6.66
CA SER A 50 9.41 6.81 7.71
C SER A 50 8.29 5.86 7.24
N GLN A 51 8.19 5.49 5.96
CA GLN A 51 7.17 4.54 5.46
C GLN A 51 7.57 3.06 5.61
N VAL A 52 7.97 2.59 6.79
CA VAL A 52 8.43 1.19 6.97
C VAL A 52 7.74 0.35 8.06
N PRO A 53 6.98 0.86 9.05
CA PRO A 53 6.36 -0.06 10.03
C PRO A 53 5.02 -0.69 9.59
N LEU A 54 4.32 -0.11 8.60
CA LEU A 54 2.89 -0.42 8.33
C LEU A 54 2.61 -0.88 6.91
N ASP A 55 3.63 -1.06 6.07
CA ASP A 55 3.44 -1.42 4.65
C ASP A 55 2.80 -2.81 4.49
N TRP A 56 3.06 -3.73 5.42
CA TRP A 56 2.43 -5.06 5.44
C TRP A 56 0.90 -5.00 5.51
N LEU A 57 0.33 -3.93 6.08
CA LEU A 57 -1.12 -3.76 6.17
C LEU A 57 -1.77 -3.55 4.81
N LEU A 58 -1.01 -3.03 3.84
CA LEU A 58 -1.45 -2.64 2.50
C LEU A 58 -0.98 -3.61 1.41
N THR A 59 -0.05 -4.53 1.72
CA THR A 59 0.32 -5.65 0.83
C THR A 59 -0.88 -6.50 0.46
N ASP A 60 -0.84 -7.27 -0.63
CA ASP A 60 -1.95 -8.12 -1.11
C ASP A 60 -2.55 -9.05 -0.03
N ARG A 61 -1.71 -9.39 0.94
CA ARG A 61 -1.97 -10.28 2.07
C ARG A 61 -2.35 -9.53 3.35
N GLY A 62 -2.21 -8.21 3.35
CA GLY A 62 -2.52 -7.33 4.45
C GLY A 62 -4.03 -7.28 4.71
N PRO A 63 -4.44 -7.11 5.98
CA PRO A 63 -5.84 -7.09 6.36
C PRO A 63 -6.64 -5.96 5.69
N PHE A 64 -5.99 -4.89 5.21
CA PHE A 64 -6.66 -3.74 4.59
C PHE A 64 -6.62 -3.73 3.07
N HIS A 65 -5.87 -4.62 2.42
CA HIS A 65 -5.79 -4.64 0.97
C HIS A 65 -7.13 -4.94 0.31
N ARG A 66 -7.94 -5.82 0.93
CA ARG A 66 -9.30 -6.13 0.49
C ARG A 66 -10.37 -5.27 1.15
N ALA A 67 -9.99 -4.27 1.96
CA ALA A 67 -10.96 -3.39 2.55
C ALA A 67 -11.66 -2.61 1.43
N PRO A 68 -13.01 -2.58 1.39
CA PRO A 68 -13.75 -1.98 0.29
C PRO A 68 -13.41 -0.50 0.11
N GLU A 69 -13.12 0.20 1.21
CA GLU A 69 -12.73 1.61 1.24
C GLU A 69 -11.36 1.85 0.61
N TYR A 70 -10.41 0.92 0.81
CA TYR A 70 -9.08 0.98 0.22
C TYR A 70 -9.12 0.68 -1.28
N VAL A 71 -9.91 -0.34 -1.68
CA VAL A 71 -10.11 -0.71 -3.08
C VAL A 71 -10.77 0.44 -3.86
N ASP A 72 -11.85 1.03 -3.33
CA ASP A 72 -12.50 2.20 -3.96
C ASP A 72 -11.54 3.39 -4.04
N PHE A 73 -10.74 3.64 -2.99
CA PHE A 73 -9.73 4.69 -3.04
C PHE A 73 -8.68 4.46 -4.15
N ILE A 74 -8.13 3.25 -4.28
CA ILE A 74 -7.17 2.91 -5.34
C ILE A 74 -7.79 3.07 -6.72
N GLU A 75 -9.02 2.59 -6.91
CA GLU A 75 -9.71 2.68 -8.19
C GLU A 75 -9.95 4.14 -8.58
N ARG A 76 -10.38 4.98 -7.63
CA ARG A 76 -10.56 6.43 -7.83
C ARG A 76 -9.24 7.13 -8.10
N TYR A 77 -8.17 6.72 -7.41
CA TYR A 77 -6.84 7.25 -7.64
C TYR A 77 -6.33 6.94 -9.06
N ARG A 78 -6.54 5.71 -9.55
CA ARG A 78 -6.26 5.32 -10.94
C ARG A 78 -7.08 6.12 -11.95
N GLN A 79 -8.31 6.51 -11.60
CA GLN A 79 -9.17 7.39 -12.41
C GLN A 79 -8.72 8.87 -12.43
N GLY A 80 -7.66 9.22 -11.68
CA GLY A 80 -7.08 10.58 -11.64
C GLY A 80 -7.57 11.45 -10.49
N PHE A 81 -8.46 10.94 -9.62
CA PHE A 81 -8.88 11.67 -8.42
C PHE A 81 -7.79 11.59 -7.36
N THR A 82 -7.27 12.75 -6.95
CA THR A 82 -6.12 12.83 -6.04
C THR A 82 -6.51 13.23 -4.63
N THR A 83 -7.68 13.83 -4.45
CA THR A 83 -8.13 14.37 -3.16
C THR A 83 -9.53 13.86 -2.85
N ARG A 84 -9.75 13.39 -1.62
CA ARG A 84 -11.05 12.94 -1.11
C ARG A 84 -11.47 13.89 0.02
N TYR A 85 -12.61 14.54 -0.15
CA TYR A 85 -13.29 15.26 0.92
C TYR A 85 -14.44 14.41 1.42
N ARG A 86 -14.54 14.20 2.72
CA ARG A 86 -15.68 13.52 3.34
C ARG A 86 -16.23 14.46 4.41
N ILE A 87 -17.48 14.83 4.25
CA ILE A 87 -18.21 15.64 5.23
C ILE A 87 -19.34 14.74 5.73
N TYR A 88 -19.46 14.58 7.03
CA TYR A 88 -20.43 13.67 7.62
C TYR A 88 -21.10 14.33 8.82
N ARG A 89 -22.34 13.92 9.06
CA ARG A 89 -23.15 14.31 10.20
C ARG A 89 -23.78 13.06 10.77
N GLU A 90 -23.73 12.98 12.10
CA GLU A 90 -24.40 11.92 12.84
C GLU A 90 -25.70 12.46 13.44
N PHE A 91 -26.78 11.67 13.34
CA PHE A 91 -28.13 12.10 13.76
C PHE A 91 -28.56 11.58 15.13
N ALA A 92 -27.89 10.55 15.65
CA ALA A 92 -28.08 10.06 17.01
C ALA A 92 -26.98 9.06 17.38
N ARG A 93 -26.57 9.03 18.65
CA ARG A 93 -25.63 8.03 19.20
C ARG A 93 -26.31 7.27 20.32
N TRP A 94 -26.60 6.00 20.09
CA TRP A 94 -27.16 5.06 21.05
C TRP A 94 -26.09 4.06 21.44
N LYS A 95 -25.58 4.13 22.66
CA LYS A 95 -24.67 3.09 23.14
C LYS A 95 -25.47 1.85 23.50
N VAL A 96 -25.27 0.77 22.76
CA VAL A 96 -25.88 -0.53 23.05
C VAL A 96 -24.82 -1.44 23.64
N ASN A 97 -25.10 -1.95 24.83
CA ASN A 97 -24.27 -2.91 25.52
C ASN A 97 -24.92 -4.29 25.45
N ASN A 98 -24.11 -5.32 25.29
CA ASN A 98 -24.55 -6.70 25.36
C ASN A 98 -24.74 -7.12 26.83
N LEU A 99 -25.99 -7.02 27.31
CA LEU A 99 -26.37 -7.38 28.68
C LEU A 99 -26.22 -8.89 28.98
N ALA A 100 -26.08 -9.74 27.97
CA ALA A 100 -25.99 -11.19 28.16
C ALA A 100 -24.65 -11.62 28.78
N LEU A 101 -23.57 -10.85 28.56
CA LEU A 101 -22.27 -11.12 29.17
C LEU A 101 -22.20 -10.58 30.60
N GLU A 102 -22.71 -9.38 30.87
CA GLU A 102 -22.72 -8.80 32.22
C GLU A 102 -23.44 -9.74 33.21
N ARG A 103 -24.56 -10.34 32.80
CA ARG A 103 -25.32 -11.29 33.64
C ARG A 103 -24.58 -12.59 33.97
N LYS A 104 -23.60 -13.01 33.16
CA LYS A 104 -22.78 -14.21 33.44
C LYS A 104 -21.95 -14.01 34.71
N ASP A 105 -21.37 -12.82 34.86
CA ASP A 105 -20.50 -12.51 35.99
C ASP A 105 -21.29 -12.29 37.29
N PHE A 106 -22.54 -11.81 37.20
CA PHE A 106 -23.38 -11.57 38.37
C PHE A 106 -24.11 -12.81 38.92
N PHE A 107 -24.54 -13.75 38.05
CA PHE A 107 -25.42 -14.85 38.46
C PHE A 107 -24.86 -16.25 38.19
N SER A 108 -23.66 -16.39 37.61
CA SER A 108 -23.10 -17.69 37.18
C SER A 108 -24.02 -18.50 36.26
N LEU A 109 -25.03 -17.85 35.66
CA LEU A 109 -25.97 -18.46 34.74
C LEU A 109 -25.30 -18.69 33.39
N PRO A 110 -25.58 -19.82 32.71
CA PRO A 110 -25.07 -20.06 31.37
C PRO A 110 -25.60 -18.97 30.42
N LEU A 111 -24.72 -18.44 29.57
CA LEU A 111 -25.13 -17.50 28.53
C LEU A 111 -26.28 -18.11 27.70
N PRO A 112 -27.37 -17.36 27.44
CA PRO A 112 -28.45 -17.82 26.57
C PRO A 112 -27.96 -17.78 25.12
N LEU A 113 -27.23 -18.82 24.71
CA LEU A 113 -26.73 -18.98 23.36
C LEU A 113 -27.83 -19.54 22.46
N ALA A 114 -27.80 -19.16 21.18
CA ALA A 114 -28.74 -19.69 20.20
C ALA A 114 -28.69 -21.23 20.18
N PRO A 115 -29.84 -21.93 20.16
CA PRO A 115 -29.88 -23.39 20.20
C PRO A 115 -29.12 -24.02 19.03
N GLU A 116 -29.14 -23.37 17.86
CA GLU A 116 -28.35 -23.80 16.71
C GLU A 116 -26.84 -23.72 16.94
N PHE A 117 -26.37 -22.67 17.61
CA PHE A 117 -24.95 -22.51 17.92
C PHE A 117 -24.47 -23.62 18.87
N ILE A 118 -25.26 -23.91 19.91
CA ILE A 118 -24.99 -25.00 20.84
C ILE A 118 -24.99 -26.34 20.09
N ARG A 119 -25.96 -26.57 19.19
CA ARG A 119 -26.03 -27.79 18.37
C ARG A 119 -24.77 -27.96 17.51
N ASN A 120 -24.30 -26.90 16.85
CA ASN A 120 -23.10 -26.95 16.01
C ASN A 120 -21.83 -27.25 16.83
N ILE A 121 -21.70 -26.67 18.02
CA ILE A 121 -20.60 -27.02 18.94
C ILE A 121 -20.65 -28.50 19.32
N ARG A 122 -21.84 -29.04 19.61
CA ARG A 122 -21.99 -30.46 19.96
C ARG A 122 -21.64 -31.39 18.80
N LEU A 123 -21.98 -31.01 17.57
CA LEU A 123 -21.68 -31.79 16.36
C LEU A 123 -20.18 -31.89 16.05
N LEU A 124 -19.36 -30.92 16.48
CA LEU A 124 -17.90 -30.96 16.31
C LEU A 124 -17.21 -32.04 17.17
N GLY A 125 -17.87 -32.53 18.23
CA GLY A 125 -17.30 -33.50 19.14
C GLY A 125 -16.14 -32.96 20.00
N ARG A 126 -15.40 -33.86 20.65
CA ARG A 126 -14.34 -33.50 21.62
C ARG A 126 -13.01 -33.08 20.99
N ARG A 127 -12.70 -33.54 19.77
CA ARG A 127 -11.42 -33.29 19.08
C ARG A 127 -11.65 -32.96 17.60
N PRO A 128 -12.29 -31.82 17.28
CA PRO A 128 -12.45 -31.40 15.89
C PRO A 128 -11.12 -31.05 15.24
N SER A 129 -11.04 -31.24 13.93
CA SER A 129 -9.95 -30.73 13.09
C SER A 129 -10.05 -29.20 12.93
N LEU A 130 -8.94 -28.54 12.60
CA LEU A 130 -8.93 -27.08 12.37
C LEU A 130 -9.86 -26.69 11.21
N GLN A 131 -9.93 -27.50 10.16
CA GLN A 131 -10.84 -27.28 9.03
C GLN A 131 -12.32 -27.33 9.45
N GLN A 132 -12.70 -28.32 10.26
CA GLN A 132 -14.08 -28.43 10.77
C GLN A 132 -14.48 -27.22 11.62
N ILE A 133 -13.57 -26.69 12.43
CA ILE A 133 -13.81 -25.46 13.20
C ILE A 133 -13.99 -24.27 12.26
N THR A 134 -13.13 -24.15 11.25
CA THR A 134 -13.19 -23.05 10.28
C THR A 134 -14.50 -23.05 9.51
N GLU A 135 -14.94 -24.21 9.02
CA GLU A 135 -16.15 -24.33 8.20
C GLU A 135 -17.44 -24.18 9.01
N ASN A 136 -17.53 -24.82 10.18
CA ASN A 136 -18.77 -24.89 10.95
C ASN A 136 -18.94 -23.73 11.95
N LEU A 137 -17.84 -23.14 12.42
CA LEU A 137 -17.87 -22.03 13.38
C LEU A 137 -17.42 -20.72 12.75
N ILE A 138 -16.18 -20.63 12.27
CA ILE A 138 -15.58 -19.34 11.89
C ILE A 138 -16.28 -18.72 10.68
N LYS A 139 -16.53 -19.50 9.61
CA LYS A 139 -17.23 -19.00 8.42
C LYS A 139 -18.69 -18.62 8.70
N LYS A 140 -19.35 -19.32 9.63
CA LYS A 140 -20.78 -19.11 9.93
C LYS A 140 -21.04 -18.00 10.95
N TYR A 141 -20.22 -17.93 12.01
CA TYR A 141 -20.43 -17.04 13.15
C TYR A 141 -19.34 -15.98 13.30
N GLY A 142 -18.27 -16.03 12.52
CA GLY A 142 -17.12 -15.14 12.63
C GLY A 142 -16.13 -15.54 13.72
N THR A 143 -15.11 -14.71 13.91
CA THR A 143 -14.06 -14.90 14.93
C THR A 143 -14.38 -14.17 16.24
N HIS A 144 -15.21 -13.14 16.17
CA HIS A 144 -15.58 -12.27 17.28
C HIS A 144 -17.08 -12.07 17.31
N PHE A 145 -17.58 -11.69 18.48
CA PHE A 145 -18.95 -11.24 18.67
C PHE A 145 -18.98 -9.87 19.34
N LEU A 146 -20.12 -9.20 19.21
CA LEU A 146 -20.29 -7.84 19.67
C LEU A 146 -20.54 -7.78 21.19
N LEU A 147 -19.66 -7.05 21.90
CA LEU A 147 -19.80 -6.78 23.34
C LEU A 147 -20.50 -5.44 23.58
N SER A 148 -20.08 -4.40 22.87
CA SER A 148 -20.80 -3.12 22.84
C SER A 148 -20.58 -2.43 21.51
N ALA A 149 -21.55 -1.64 21.09
CA ALA A 149 -21.41 -0.74 19.95
C ALA A 149 -22.14 0.56 20.22
N THR A 150 -21.63 1.62 19.62
CA THR A 150 -22.45 2.79 19.36
C THR A 150 -23.26 2.53 18.10
N LEU A 151 -24.58 2.52 18.23
CA LEU A 151 -25.53 2.51 17.13
C LEU A 151 -25.88 3.96 16.78
N GLY A 152 -25.99 4.25 15.50
CA GLY A 152 -26.33 5.61 15.07
C GLY A 152 -26.77 5.66 13.63
N GLY A 153 -27.21 6.84 13.23
CA GLY A 153 -27.37 7.19 11.84
C GLY A 153 -26.31 8.18 11.40
N GLU A 154 -25.72 7.91 10.25
CA GLU A 154 -24.71 8.73 9.61
C GLU A 154 -25.21 9.13 8.22
N GLU A 155 -25.13 10.42 7.93
CA GLU A 155 -25.18 10.93 6.57
C GLU A 155 -23.81 11.50 6.23
N SER A 156 -23.22 11.02 5.14
CA SER A 156 -21.96 11.53 4.66
C SER A 156 -22.00 11.82 3.17
N LEU A 157 -21.42 12.97 2.81
CA LEU A 157 -21.12 13.39 1.47
C LEU A 157 -19.62 13.18 1.23
N THR A 158 -19.28 12.28 0.31
CA THR A 158 -17.91 12.10 -0.16
C THR A 158 -17.74 12.72 -1.54
N ILE A 159 -16.74 13.58 -1.70
CA ILE A 159 -16.37 14.22 -2.97
C ILE A 159 -14.92 13.87 -3.30
N PHE A 160 -14.74 13.15 -4.40
CA PHE A 160 -13.43 12.90 -5.00
C PHE A 160 -13.13 13.98 -6.01
N VAL A 161 -11.90 14.50 -5.99
CA VAL A 161 -11.50 15.68 -6.74
C VAL A 161 -10.22 15.42 -7.54
N ASP A 162 -10.29 15.68 -8.84
CA ASP A 162 -9.14 15.74 -9.73
C ASP A 162 -8.64 17.19 -9.80
N LYS A 163 -7.58 17.46 -9.02
CA LYS A 163 -6.95 18.79 -8.94
C LYS A 163 -6.49 19.31 -10.30
N ARG A 164 -6.08 18.42 -11.22
CA ARG A 164 -5.52 18.83 -12.53
C ARG A 164 -6.60 19.37 -13.46
N LYS A 165 -7.79 18.75 -13.46
CA LYS A 165 -8.92 19.19 -14.30
C LYS A 165 -9.57 20.46 -13.78
N LEU A 166 -9.57 20.66 -12.46
CA LEU A 166 -10.05 21.91 -11.84
C LEU A 166 -9.11 23.08 -12.09
N SER A 167 -7.79 22.89 -11.99
CA SER A 167 -6.82 23.98 -12.24
C SER A 167 -6.78 24.40 -13.71
N ARG A 168 -6.85 23.46 -14.66
CA ARG A 168 -6.76 23.76 -16.11
C ARG A 168 -7.89 24.65 -16.62
N LYS A 169 -9.08 24.59 -15.99
CA LYS A 169 -10.24 25.42 -16.38
C LYS A 169 -10.25 26.79 -15.70
N ALA A 170 -9.58 26.92 -14.54
CA ALA A 170 -9.35 28.22 -13.90
C ALA A 170 -8.42 29.10 -14.76
N GLU A 171 -7.40 28.52 -15.40
CA GLU A 171 -6.48 29.24 -16.30
C GLU A 171 -7.06 29.48 -17.70
N ALA A 172 -7.95 28.61 -18.19
CA ALA A 172 -8.62 28.82 -19.48
C ALA A 172 -9.69 29.93 -19.45
N GLY A 173 -10.14 30.35 -18.25
CA GLY A 173 -11.14 31.39 -18.06
C GLY A 173 -10.64 32.82 -18.26
N SER A 174 -9.32 33.04 -18.42
CA SER A 174 -8.73 34.37 -18.57
C SER A 174 -8.50 34.81 -20.02
N LEU A 175 -8.88 34.00 -21.02
CA LEU A 175 -8.58 34.26 -22.44
C LEU A 175 -9.81 34.30 -23.38
N SER A 176 -11.04 34.21 -22.87
CA SER A 176 -12.24 34.31 -23.72
C SER A 176 -13.32 35.19 -23.09
N GLY A 177 -13.36 36.46 -23.52
CA GLY A 177 -14.50 37.33 -23.33
C GLY A 177 -15.66 36.88 -24.24
N GLY A 178 -16.75 36.41 -23.64
CA GLY A 178 -17.97 36.02 -24.35
C GLY A 178 -19.04 35.53 -23.37
N GLY A 179 -20.14 36.27 -23.28
CA GLY A 179 -21.18 36.11 -22.27
C GLY A 179 -21.82 34.72 -22.23
N GLY A 180 -21.67 34.07 -21.09
CA GLY A 180 -22.43 32.90 -20.65
C GLY A 180 -22.03 32.65 -19.21
N SER A 181 -23.00 32.60 -18.28
CA SER A 181 -22.77 32.40 -16.85
C SER A 181 -22.25 30.97 -16.56
N ASN A 182 -21.02 30.70 -17.00
CA ASN A 182 -20.27 29.53 -16.63
C ASN A 182 -19.47 29.92 -15.39
N THR A 183 -20.09 29.76 -14.23
CA THR A 183 -19.41 29.90 -12.94
C THR A 183 -18.18 29.00 -12.98
N THR A 184 -16.99 29.60 -13.07
CA THR A 184 -15.73 28.89 -12.95
C THR A 184 -15.71 28.25 -11.56
N VAL A 185 -15.74 26.91 -11.52
CA VAL A 185 -15.80 26.18 -10.25
C VAL A 185 -14.39 26.16 -9.67
N SER A 186 -14.16 27.00 -8.67
CA SER A 186 -12.94 27.01 -7.87
C SER A 186 -13.01 25.94 -6.76
N LEU A 187 -11.86 25.59 -6.17
CA LEU A 187 -11.84 24.67 -5.03
C LEU A 187 -12.61 25.22 -3.83
N GLU A 188 -12.56 26.54 -3.62
CA GLU A 188 -13.25 27.25 -2.54
C GLU A 188 -14.77 27.23 -2.69
N THR A 189 -15.28 27.46 -3.91
CA THR A 189 -16.72 27.35 -4.18
C THR A 189 -17.23 25.93 -3.97
N LEU A 190 -16.40 24.92 -4.25
CA LEU A 190 -16.73 23.53 -3.96
C LEU A 190 -16.78 23.24 -2.45
N HIS A 191 -15.88 23.82 -1.64
CA HIS A 191 -15.94 23.73 -0.19
C HIS A 191 -17.16 24.43 0.40
N GLN A 192 -17.51 25.62 -0.12
CA GLN A 192 -18.72 26.33 0.32
C GLN A 192 -20.00 25.55 0.00
N LEU A 193 -20.09 24.96 -1.21
CA LEU A 193 -21.20 24.07 -1.57
C LEU A 193 -21.22 22.83 -0.68
N ALA A 194 -20.06 22.24 -0.41
CA ALA A 194 -20.00 21.07 0.46
C ALA A 194 -20.41 21.41 1.91
N ALA A 195 -20.13 22.63 2.39
CA ALA A 195 -20.58 23.13 3.68
C ALA A 195 -22.10 23.40 3.72
N SER A 196 -22.72 23.83 2.62
CA SER A 196 -24.17 24.05 2.54
C SER A 196 -25.00 22.77 2.50
N TYR A 197 -24.35 21.62 2.29
CA TYR A 197 -25.02 20.31 2.16
C TYR A 197 -25.98 19.98 3.32
N PHE A 198 -25.59 20.24 4.57
CA PHE A 198 -26.45 19.95 5.73
C PHE A 198 -27.57 20.98 5.96
N ILE A 199 -27.50 22.13 5.29
CA ILE A 199 -28.50 23.20 5.39
C ILE A 199 -29.55 23.01 4.29
N ASP A 200 -29.10 22.81 3.05
CA ASP A 200 -29.97 22.62 1.88
C ASP A 200 -29.44 21.47 1.00
N ARG A 201 -29.80 20.26 1.42
CA ARG A 201 -29.29 19.00 0.85
C ARG A 201 -29.61 18.87 -0.64
N GLU A 202 -30.88 19.03 -1.01
CA GLU A 202 -31.35 18.76 -2.36
C GLU A 202 -30.79 19.75 -3.38
N SER A 203 -30.74 21.03 -3.05
CA SER A 203 -30.19 22.03 -3.96
C SER A 203 -28.67 21.87 -4.11
N THR A 204 -27.99 21.56 -3.00
CA THR A 204 -26.54 21.31 -2.98
C THR A 204 -26.19 20.09 -3.83
N LEU A 205 -26.87 18.95 -3.65
CA LEU A 205 -26.64 17.74 -4.45
C LEU A 205 -26.92 17.95 -5.92
N ARG A 206 -28.03 18.61 -6.27
CA ARG A 206 -28.33 18.98 -7.66
C ARG A 206 -27.17 19.77 -8.26
N ARG A 207 -26.68 20.80 -7.56
CA ARG A 207 -25.57 21.64 -8.02
C ARG A 207 -24.26 20.88 -8.14
N LEU A 208 -23.96 19.99 -7.18
CA LEU A 208 -22.78 19.12 -7.22
C LEU A 208 -22.83 18.12 -8.39
N HIS A 209 -23.98 17.52 -8.68
CA HIS A 209 -24.16 16.65 -9.84
C HIS A 209 -24.04 17.41 -11.16
N HIS A 210 -24.57 18.64 -11.24
CA HIS A 210 -24.34 19.49 -12.41
C HIS A 210 -22.84 19.76 -12.63
N ILE A 211 -22.07 20.04 -11.58
CA ILE A 211 -20.61 20.23 -11.69
C ILE A 211 -19.92 18.93 -12.11
N GLN A 212 -20.32 17.79 -11.53
CA GLN A 212 -19.78 16.48 -11.90
C GLN A 212 -19.99 16.19 -13.40
N ILE A 213 -21.17 16.43 -13.94
CA ILE A 213 -21.48 16.22 -15.37
C ILE A 213 -20.73 17.23 -16.24
N ALA A 214 -20.74 18.51 -15.86
CA ALA A 214 -20.20 19.59 -16.68
C ALA A 214 -18.65 19.63 -16.72
N THR A 215 -17.98 19.10 -15.69
CA THR A 215 -16.52 19.18 -15.56
C THR A 215 -15.83 17.84 -15.55
N ALA A 216 -16.52 16.76 -15.14
CA ALA A 216 -15.93 15.46 -14.84
C ALA A 216 -14.70 15.53 -13.91
N ALA A 217 -14.51 16.66 -13.22
CA ALA A 217 -13.37 16.91 -12.35
C ALA A 217 -13.66 16.45 -10.90
N ILE A 218 -14.94 16.18 -10.61
CA ILE A 218 -15.38 15.69 -9.32
C ILE A 218 -16.25 14.46 -9.47
N LYS A 219 -16.22 13.59 -8.47
CA LYS A 219 -17.15 12.48 -8.31
C LYS A 219 -17.76 12.52 -6.92
N VAL A 220 -19.08 12.57 -6.87
CA VAL A 220 -19.84 12.78 -5.64
C VAL A 220 -20.55 11.49 -5.26
N THR A 221 -20.52 11.15 -3.98
CA THR A 221 -21.16 9.97 -3.41
C THR A 221 -21.81 10.36 -2.10
N GLU A 222 -23.14 10.37 -2.08
CA GLU A 222 -23.95 10.50 -0.86
C GLU A 222 -24.13 9.12 -0.26
N THR A 223 -23.93 9.01 1.05
CA THR A 223 -24.20 7.80 1.83
C THR A 223 -25.07 8.20 3.00
N ARG A 224 -26.20 7.52 3.18
CA ARG A 224 -27.14 7.80 4.25
C ARG A 224 -27.54 6.48 4.88
N THR A 225 -27.29 6.36 6.18
CA THR A 225 -27.43 5.11 6.92
C THR A 225 -28.00 5.37 8.30
N GLY A 226 -28.73 4.42 8.87
CA GLY A 226 -29.36 4.53 10.18
C GLY A 226 -30.78 5.11 10.20
N PRO A 227 -31.42 5.13 11.39
CA PRO A 227 -32.80 5.54 11.56
C PRO A 227 -32.88 7.05 11.42
N LEU A 228 -33.21 7.49 10.21
CA LEU A 228 -33.59 8.87 9.95
C LEU A 228 -34.91 9.09 10.66
N GLY A 229 -35.04 10.21 11.37
CA GLY A 229 -36.12 10.44 12.33
C GLY A 229 -37.52 10.03 11.87
N CYS A 230 -38.39 9.76 12.85
CA CYS A 230 -39.77 9.31 12.73
C CYS A 230 -40.74 10.26 12.01
N SER A 231 -40.30 11.09 11.07
CA SER A 231 -41.14 12.11 10.43
C SER A 231 -41.69 11.73 9.06
N ASN A 232 -41.38 10.56 8.50
CA ASN A 232 -42.18 9.98 7.40
C ASN A 232 -42.05 8.45 7.38
N TYR A 233 -43.11 7.78 7.82
CA TYR A 233 -43.23 6.31 7.92
C TYR A 233 -43.47 5.61 6.56
N ASP A 234 -43.53 6.35 5.46
CA ASP A 234 -43.97 5.78 4.17
C ASP A 234 -42.85 5.10 3.36
N ASN A 235 -41.57 5.24 3.75
CA ASN A 235 -40.42 4.69 3.02
C ASN A 235 -39.47 3.86 3.91
N LEU A 236 -40.01 3.09 4.86
CA LEU A 236 -39.22 2.24 5.78
C LEU A 236 -38.35 1.18 5.08
N ASP A 237 -38.67 0.80 3.84
CA ASP A 237 -37.88 -0.18 3.08
C ASP A 237 -36.49 0.33 2.70
N SER A 238 -36.23 1.64 2.80
CA SER A 238 -34.93 2.25 2.45
C SER A 238 -34.07 2.70 3.64
N VAL A 239 -34.62 2.75 4.86
CA VAL A 239 -33.99 3.39 6.04
C VAL A 239 -33.78 2.43 7.22
N SER A 240 -34.08 1.15 7.05
CA SER A 240 -34.24 0.17 8.12
C SER A 240 -32.96 -0.42 8.73
N SER A 241 -31.77 0.17 8.52
CA SER A 241 -30.53 -0.38 9.11
C SER A 241 -29.83 0.61 10.03
N VAL A 242 -30.09 0.45 11.33
CA VAL A 242 -29.22 0.97 12.38
C VAL A 242 -27.85 0.29 12.22
N LEU A 243 -26.86 1.00 11.68
CA LEU A 243 -25.57 0.38 11.39
C LEU A 243 -24.69 0.34 12.63
N VAL A 244 -24.27 -0.87 13.01
CA VAL A 244 -23.09 -1.10 13.86
C VAL A 244 -21.80 -0.76 13.11
N GLN A 245 -21.85 -0.68 11.77
CA GLN A 245 -20.69 -0.68 10.88
C GLN A 245 -20.20 0.69 10.41
N SER A 246 -20.75 1.83 10.88
CA SER A 246 -20.11 3.11 10.54
C SER A 246 -18.65 3.10 11.03
N PRO A 247 -17.69 3.56 10.22
CA PRO A 247 -16.26 3.50 10.57
C PRO A 247 -15.91 4.33 11.82
N GLU A 248 -16.80 5.23 12.25
CA GLU A 248 -16.67 6.01 13.49
C GLU A 248 -17.32 5.36 14.70
N ASN A 249 -18.14 4.31 14.50
CA ASN A 249 -18.77 3.60 15.60
C ASN A 249 -17.70 2.80 16.33
N LYS A 250 -17.51 3.12 17.61
CA LYS A 250 -16.64 2.36 18.50
C LYS A 250 -17.28 1.00 18.77
N VAL A 251 -16.87 0.00 18.01
CA VAL A 251 -17.27 -1.39 18.20
C VAL A 251 -16.30 -2.04 19.18
N GLN A 252 -16.82 -2.57 20.28
CA GLN A 252 -16.07 -3.43 21.18
C GLN A 252 -16.40 -4.88 20.85
N LEU A 253 -15.39 -5.59 20.37
CA LEU A 253 -15.48 -6.99 20.01
C LEU A 253 -14.83 -7.84 21.09
N LEU A 254 -15.45 -8.97 21.40
CA LEU A 254 -14.83 -10.02 22.20
C LEU A 254 -14.66 -11.26 21.33
N GLY A 255 -13.53 -11.94 21.49
CA GLY A 255 -13.26 -13.16 20.73
C GLY A 255 -14.25 -14.27 21.10
N LEU A 256 -14.76 -14.98 20.09
CA LEU A 256 -15.78 -16.01 20.26
C LEU A 256 -15.29 -17.16 21.17
N GLN A 257 -13.97 -17.35 21.29
CA GLN A 257 -13.37 -18.31 22.22
C GLN A 257 -13.80 -18.12 23.68
N ALA A 258 -14.20 -16.91 24.10
CA ALA A 258 -14.64 -16.65 25.48
C ALA A 258 -15.93 -17.39 25.85
N VAL A 259 -16.75 -17.71 24.84
CA VAL A 259 -18.04 -18.39 24.98
C VAL A 259 -17.90 -19.90 24.72
N LEU A 260 -16.83 -20.32 24.05
CA LEU A 260 -16.58 -21.73 23.75
C LEU A 260 -16.14 -22.53 24.99
N PRO A 261 -16.46 -23.84 25.02
CA PRO A 261 -15.91 -24.77 25.99
C PRO A 261 -14.38 -24.75 26.00
N GLU A 262 -13.78 -24.94 27.16
CA GLU A 262 -12.32 -24.82 27.39
C GLU A 262 -11.49 -25.66 26.42
N TYR A 263 -11.90 -26.92 26.19
CA TYR A 263 -11.21 -27.84 25.27
C TYR A 263 -11.19 -27.38 23.79
N LEU A 264 -12.06 -26.45 23.40
CA LEU A 264 -12.11 -25.90 22.03
C LEU A 264 -11.38 -24.57 21.89
N ARG A 265 -11.06 -23.86 22.98
CA ARG A 265 -10.57 -22.48 22.91
C ARG A 265 -9.26 -22.36 22.15
N GLU A 266 -8.26 -23.16 22.51
CA GLU A 266 -6.95 -23.13 21.87
C GLU A 266 -7.02 -23.50 20.39
N ARG A 267 -7.76 -24.56 20.06
CA ARG A 267 -7.96 -25.00 18.67
C ARG A 267 -8.72 -23.97 17.84
N PHE A 268 -9.70 -23.29 18.45
CA PHE A 268 -10.43 -22.21 17.79
C PHE A 268 -9.51 -21.03 17.49
N VAL A 269 -8.66 -20.63 18.43
CA VAL A 269 -7.69 -19.54 18.19
C VAL A 269 -6.72 -19.92 17.08
N ALA A 270 -6.18 -21.13 17.08
CA ALA A 270 -5.29 -21.62 16.01
C ALA A 270 -5.99 -21.63 14.64
N ALA A 271 -7.24 -22.10 14.58
CA ALA A 271 -8.05 -22.09 13.36
C ALA A 271 -8.37 -20.66 12.89
N ALA A 272 -8.71 -19.76 13.82
CA ALA A 272 -9.02 -18.36 13.52
C ALA A 272 -7.80 -17.59 13.00
N LEU A 273 -6.63 -17.78 13.60
CA LEU A 273 -5.38 -17.19 13.10
C LEU A 273 -5.06 -17.72 11.70
N SER A 274 -5.12 -19.03 11.49
CA SER A 274 -4.93 -19.63 10.17
C SER A 274 -5.91 -19.09 9.12
N TYR A 275 -7.19 -18.93 9.49
CA TYR A 275 -8.21 -18.35 8.61
C TYR A 275 -7.88 -16.90 8.20
N ILE A 276 -7.48 -16.06 9.16
CA ILE A 276 -7.20 -14.64 8.93
C ILE A 276 -5.89 -14.44 8.15
N THR A 277 -4.81 -15.09 8.58
CA THR A 277 -3.47 -14.86 8.00
C THR A 277 -3.24 -15.61 6.69
N CYS A 278 -3.80 -16.82 6.57
CA CYS A 278 -3.60 -17.69 5.41
C CYS A 278 -4.80 -17.70 4.46
N ASN A 279 -5.81 -16.83 4.68
CA ASN A 279 -6.99 -16.71 3.84
C ASN A 279 -7.70 -18.06 3.58
N SER A 280 -7.69 -18.97 4.55
CA SER A 280 -8.19 -20.35 4.45
C SER A 280 -7.49 -21.27 3.43
N GLU A 281 -6.33 -20.88 2.89
CA GLU A 281 -5.55 -21.64 1.91
C GLU A 281 -4.50 -22.57 2.56
N GLY A 282 -4.35 -22.50 3.89
CA GLY A 282 -3.36 -23.26 4.64
C GLY A 282 -3.46 -23.10 6.16
N GLU A 283 -2.54 -23.73 6.88
CA GLU A 283 -2.45 -23.69 8.34
C GLU A 283 -1.30 -22.78 8.79
N LEU A 284 -1.52 -21.94 9.80
CA LEU A 284 -0.47 -21.05 10.30
C LEU A 284 0.47 -21.82 11.24
N LEU A 285 1.76 -21.83 10.91
CA LEU A 285 2.85 -22.36 11.72
C LEU A 285 3.76 -21.22 12.14
N CYS A 286 3.98 -21.09 13.44
CA CYS A 286 4.92 -20.13 14.01
C CYS A 286 6.08 -20.87 14.68
N ARG A 287 7.31 -20.57 14.27
CA ARG A 287 8.54 -21.13 14.85
C ARG A 287 9.58 -20.03 14.97
N ASP A 288 10.20 -19.90 16.15
CA ASP A 288 11.31 -18.97 16.40
C ASP A 288 11.00 -17.51 15.98
N ASN A 289 9.83 -17.00 16.38
CA ASN A 289 9.28 -15.67 16.01
C ASN A 289 9.01 -15.45 14.52
N ASP A 290 9.03 -16.51 13.71
CA ASP A 290 8.73 -16.45 12.29
C ASP A 290 7.47 -17.29 11.99
N CYS A 291 6.45 -16.66 11.42
CA CYS A 291 5.14 -17.28 11.18
C CYS A 291 4.86 -17.39 9.67
N TRP A 292 4.36 -18.54 9.21
CA TRP A 292 3.97 -18.76 7.82
C TRP A 292 2.82 -19.74 7.66
N CYS A 293 2.25 -19.74 6.45
CA CYS A 293 1.21 -20.68 6.10
C CYS A 293 1.81 -21.96 5.52
N GLN A 294 1.50 -23.10 6.10
CA GLN A 294 1.65 -24.38 5.43
C GLN A 294 0.55 -24.51 4.39
N CYS A 295 0.92 -24.36 3.12
CA CYS A 295 -0.01 -24.36 2.01
C CYS A 295 -0.64 -25.73 1.78
N GLY A 296 -1.95 -25.74 1.54
CA GLY A 296 -2.65 -26.93 1.08
C GLY A 296 -2.26 -27.31 -0.36
N PHE A 297 -2.48 -28.57 -0.74
CA PHE A 297 -2.17 -29.07 -2.09
C PHE A 297 -2.86 -28.29 -3.22
N ASN A 298 -4.05 -27.77 -2.96
CA ASN A 298 -4.80 -26.98 -3.95
C ASN A 298 -4.25 -25.55 -4.14
N TYR A 299 -3.45 -25.06 -3.18
CA TYR A 299 -2.95 -23.69 -3.15
C TYR A 299 -1.44 -23.67 -2.86
N PRO A 300 -0.57 -24.26 -3.70
CA PRO A 300 0.87 -24.34 -3.44
C PRO A 300 1.57 -22.98 -3.35
N GLN A 301 0.96 -21.92 -3.89
CA GLN A 301 1.44 -20.54 -3.86
C GLN A 301 0.84 -19.72 -2.70
N CYS A 302 0.27 -20.36 -1.67
CA CYS A 302 -0.43 -19.67 -0.58
C CYS A 302 0.45 -18.73 0.26
N ASN A 303 1.77 -18.66 0.09
CA ASN A 303 2.61 -17.67 0.76
C ASN A 303 3.09 -16.55 -0.17
N CYS A 304 2.78 -16.64 -1.46
CA CYS A 304 3.30 -15.71 -2.47
C CYS A 304 2.34 -14.53 -2.66
N PRO A 305 2.78 -13.29 -2.41
CA PRO A 305 2.08 -12.10 -2.87
C PRO A 305 2.51 -11.80 -4.30
N GLU A 306 1.82 -12.38 -5.29
CA GLU A 306 2.26 -12.31 -6.69
C GLU A 306 2.28 -10.88 -7.24
N THR A 307 1.30 -10.04 -6.89
CA THR A 307 1.22 -8.68 -7.45
C THR A 307 2.27 -7.76 -6.80
N ASP A 308 2.52 -7.92 -5.50
CA ASP A 308 3.63 -7.23 -4.82
C ASP A 308 5.00 -7.64 -5.39
N ILE A 309 5.20 -8.92 -5.74
CA ILE A 309 6.44 -9.38 -6.39
C ILE A 309 6.55 -8.76 -7.78
N GLN A 310 5.49 -8.81 -8.59
CA GLN A 310 5.49 -8.24 -9.94
C GLN A 310 5.76 -6.74 -9.94
N THR A 311 5.13 -5.98 -9.04
CA THR A 311 5.37 -4.53 -8.92
C THR A 311 6.80 -4.21 -8.49
N MET A 312 7.41 -5.02 -7.63
CA MET A 312 8.84 -4.88 -7.28
C MET A 312 9.75 -5.22 -8.46
N GLU A 313 9.44 -6.28 -9.23
CA GLU A 313 10.15 -6.62 -10.47
C GLU A 313 10.05 -5.48 -11.50
N GLU A 314 8.86 -4.94 -11.73
CA GLU A 314 8.62 -3.78 -12.60
C GLU A 314 9.38 -2.54 -12.13
N SER A 315 9.45 -2.29 -10.82
CA SER A 315 10.23 -1.18 -10.28
C SER A 315 11.74 -1.33 -10.55
N LEU A 316 12.26 -2.56 -10.52
CA LEU A 316 13.64 -2.84 -10.91
C LEU A 316 13.86 -2.63 -12.41
N PHE A 317 12.92 -3.06 -13.25
CA PHE A 317 12.96 -2.77 -14.70
C PHE A 317 12.96 -1.27 -14.98
N GLN A 318 12.10 -0.50 -14.31
CA GLN A 318 12.09 0.96 -14.45
C GLN A 318 13.42 1.59 -14.00
N ILE A 319 14.06 1.11 -12.93
CA ILE A 319 15.38 1.59 -12.54
C ILE A 319 16.43 1.29 -13.61
N GLN A 320 16.34 0.13 -14.26
CA GLN A 320 17.21 -0.22 -15.37
C GLN A 320 16.99 0.72 -16.57
N GLU A 321 15.75 1.00 -16.97
CA GLU A 321 15.45 1.94 -18.05
C GLU A 321 15.95 3.36 -17.73
N ILE A 322 15.75 3.82 -16.48
CA ILE A 322 16.26 5.12 -16.02
C ILE A 322 17.79 5.16 -16.09
N TRP A 323 18.46 4.06 -15.72
CA TRP A 323 19.91 3.94 -15.82
C TRP A 323 20.40 4.03 -17.27
N GLU A 324 19.79 3.26 -18.18
CA GLU A 324 20.12 3.26 -19.61
C GLU A 324 19.89 4.66 -20.21
N SER A 325 18.78 5.32 -19.85
CA SER A 325 18.46 6.68 -20.31
C SER A 325 19.48 7.72 -19.82
N HIS A 326 19.88 7.69 -18.55
CA HIS A 326 20.90 8.63 -18.03
C HIS A 326 22.27 8.39 -18.67
N ASN A 327 22.61 7.13 -18.96
CA ASN A 327 23.85 6.80 -19.63
C ASN A 327 23.83 7.24 -21.10
N GLN A 328 22.71 7.07 -21.80
CA GLN A 328 22.53 7.58 -23.17
C GLN A 328 22.58 9.11 -23.22
N GLN A 329 21.92 9.80 -22.29
CA GLN A 329 21.99 11.27 -22.18
C GLN A 329 23.41 11.77 -21.91
N PHE A 330 24.27 10.97 -21.25
CA PHE A 330 25.68 11.29 -21.10
C PHE A 330 26.45 11.07 -22.41
N GLN A 331 26.19 9.98 -23.13
CA GLN A 331 26.81 9.70 -24.44
C GLN A 331 26.47 10.76 -25.50
N GLU A 332 25.24 11.27 -25.47
CA GLU A 332 24.73 12.30 -26.39
C GLU A 332 25.04 13.73 -25.92
N SER A 333 25.68 13.89 -24.75
CA SER A 333 25.95 15.21 -24.17
C SER A 333 26.94 16.03 -25.01
N GLU A 334 26.68 17.34 -25.12
CA GLU A 334 27.56 18.26 -25.87
C GLU A 334 28.95 18.33 -25.24
N GLU A 335 29.05 18.16 -23.92
CA GLU A 335 30.28 18.11 -23.16
C GLU A 335 31.17 16.92 -23.61
N LEU A 336 30.57 15.73 -23.79
CA LEU A 336 31.31 14.56 -24.27
C LEU A 336 31.65 14.69 -25.75
N GLN A 337 30.71 15.15 -26.58
CA GLN A 337 30.94 15.37 -28.02
C GLN A 337 32.02 16.43 -28.27
N SER A 338 32.08 17.47 -27.42
CA SER A 338 33.13 18.49 -27.41
C SER A 338 34.49 17.87 -27.11
N LEU A 339 34.60 17.03 -26.07
CA LEU A 339 35.84 16.32 -25.77
C LEU A 339 36.28 15.44 -26.95
N VAL A 340 35.36 14.67 -27.53
CA VAL A 340 35.65 13.79 -28.68
C VAL A 340 36.14 14.59 -29.89
N LYS A 341 35.56 15.76 -30.16
CA LYS A 341 36.02 16.67 -31.24
C LYS A 341 37.40 17.27 -30.97
N LYS A 342 37.79 17.47 -29.71
CA LYS A 342 39.11 17.99 -29.32
C LYS A 342 40.23 16.95 -29.42
N LEU A 343 39.90 15.66 -29.60
CA LEU A 343 40.91 14.60 -29.68
C LEU A 343 41.65 14.65 -31.04
N PRO A 344 42.99 14.48 -31.05
CA PRO A 344 43.75 14.39 -32.29
C PRO A 344 43.26 13.23 -33.17
N VAL A 345 42.88 13.53 -34.41
CA VAL A 345 42.43 12.51 -35.39
C VAL A 345 43.61 11.91 -36.15
N ASP A 346 44.75 12.59 -36.17
CA ASP A 346 45.90 12.26 -37.01
C ASP A 346 46.80 11.16 -36.44
N ARG A 347 46.51 10.68 -35.21
CA ARG A 347 47.30 9.66 -34.53
C ARG A 347 46.44 8.78 -33.63
N PHE A 348 46.86 7.53 -33.46
CA PHE A 348 46.28 6.66 -32.44
C PHE A 348 46.63 7.16 -31.03
N LEU A 349 45.63 7.21 -30.16
CA LEU A 349 45.77 7.67 -28.79
C LEU A 349 45.75 6.48 -27.85
N ASN A 350 46.71 6.44 -26.92
CA ASN A 350 46.70 5.48 -25.82
C ASN A 350 45.64 5.90 -24.77
N VAL A 351 45.12 4.93 -24.01
CA VAL A 351 44.10 5.17 -22.97
C VAL A 351 44.56 6.24 -21.96
N THR A 352 45.84 6.27 -21.62
CA THR A 352 46.45 7.29 -20.77
C THR A 352 46.37 8.70 -21.36
N ALA A 353 46.58 8.87 -22.67
CA ALA A 353 46.44 10.17 -23.31
C ALA A 353 45.00 10.67 -23.27
N ILE A 354 44.03 9.78 -23.54
CA ILE A 354 42.59 10.11 -23.43
C ILE A 354 42.22 10.49 -22.00
N SER A 355 42.76 9.79 -21.00
CA SER A 355 42.51 10.11 -19.59
C SER A 355 43.04 11.50 -19.18
N GLN A 356 44.14 11.97 -19.78
CA GLN A 356 44.66 13.31 -19.56
C GLN A 356 43.75 14.38 -20.15
N TYR A 357 43.28 14.20 -21.39
CA TYR A 357 42.29 15.11 -21.98
C TYR A 357 41.01 15.18 -21.17
N TRP A 358 40.55 14.04 -20.65
CA TRP A 358 39.40 13.95 -19.75
C TRP A 358 39.64 14.63 -18.39
N ALA A 359 40.86 14.53 -17.83
CA ALA A 359 41.20 15.16 -16.55
C ALA A 359 41.28 16.69 -16.62
N VAL A 360 41.64 17.23 -17.80
CA VAL A 360 41.77 18.68 -18.02
C VAL A 360 40.43 19.37 -18.24
N ASP A 361 39.45 18.66 -18.82
CA ASP A 361 38.14 19.24 -19.14
C ASP A 361 37.22 19.21 -17.89
N LEU A 362 36.95 20.37 -17.30
CA LEU A 362 36.16 20.50 -16.07
C LEU A 362 34.67 20.23 -16.29
N ASP A 363 34.15 20.54 -17.48
CA ASP A 363 32.74 20.42 -17.80
C ASP A 363 32.32 18.94 -17.88
N ILE A 364 33.14 18.12 -18.56
CA ILE A 364 32.92 16.66 -18.62
C ILE A 364 33.07 16.01 -17.25
N GLN A 365 34.02 16.46 -16.42
CA GLN A 365 34.21 15.97 -15.06
C GLN A 365 32.99 16.25 -14.19
N HIS A 366 32.46 17.48 -14.22
CA HIS A 366 31.27 17.83 -13.48
C HIS A 366 30.04 17.05 -13.95
N ARG A 367 29.88 16.88 -15.27
CA ARG A 367 28.80 16.05 -15.85
C ARG A 367 28.91 14.59 -15.43
N TYR A 368 30.12 14.03 -15.45
CA TYR A 368 30.39 12.66 -15.04
C TYR A 368 30.17 12.46 -13.52
N GLN A 369 30.56 13.42 -12.69
CA GLN A 369 30.25 13.39 -11.25
C GLN A 369 28.74 13.42 -10.99
N LYS A 370 28.00 14.25 -11.73
CA LYS A 370 26.54 14.29 -11.65
C LYS A 370 25.92 12.94 -12.01
N LEU A 371 26.40 12.30 -13.08
CA LEU A 371 26.00 10.93 -13.44
C LEU A 371 26.37 9.95 -12.32
N GLY A 372 27.58 10.00 -11.78
CA GLY A 372 28.00 9.13 -10.68
C GLY A 372 27.13 9.26 -9.42
N MET A 373 26.66 10.46 -9.09
CA MET A 373 25.75 10.69 -7.96
C MET A 373 24.36 10.08 -8.21
N THR A 374 23.79 10.27 -9.40
CA THR A 374 22.48 9.69 -9.75
C THR A 374 22.56 8.16 -9.80
N LEU A 375 23.62 7.60 -10.37
CA LEU A 375 23.89 6.16 -10.42
C LEU A 375 24.02 5.54 -9.03
N LYS A 376 24.77 6.18 -8.11
CA LYS A 376 24.88 5.72 -6.72
C LYS A 376 23.52 5.72 -6.01
N MET A 377 22.69 6.74 -6.25
CA MET A 377 21.34 6.80 -5.70
C MET A 377 20.45 5.67 -6.24
N LEU A 378 20.48 5.42 -7.55
CA LEU A 378 19.74 4.34 -8.20
C LEU A 378 20.20 2.96 -7.70
N SER A 379 21.50 2.75 -7.55
CA SER A 379 22.06 1.52 -6.99
C SER A 379 21.56 1.28 -5.55
N LYS A 380 21.62 2.28 -4.67
CA LYS A 380 21.07 2.16 -3.30
C LYS A 380 19.58 1.83 -3.30
N LYS A 381 18.80 2.44 -4.20
CA LYS A 381 17.37 2.14 -4.36
C LYS A 381 17.13 0.71 -4.84
N SER A 382 17.87 0.26 -5.84
CA SER A 382 17.82 -1.12 -6.36
C SER A 382 18.13 -2.14 -5.27
N HIS A 383 19.20 -1.95 -4.49
CA HIS A 383 19.55 -2.83 -3.37
C HIS A 383 18.44 -2.95 -2.32
N ARG A 384 17.75 -1.85 -2.00
CA ARG A 384 16.59 -1.88 -1.08
C ARG A 384 15.44 -2.69 -1.64
N ILE A 385 15.12 -2.49 -2.92
CA ILE A 385 14.03 -3.22 -3.61
C ILE A 385 14.35 -4.71 -3.66
N VAL A 386 15.59 -5.08 -4.03
CA VAL A 386 16.03 -6.48 -4.07
C VAL A 386 15.93 -7.13 -2.68
N ARG A 387 16.36 -6.47 -1.60
CA ARG A 387 16.20 -7.00 -0.23
C ARG A 387 14.73 -7.22 0.12
N ARG A 388 13.84 -6.30 -0.26
CA ARG A 388 12.40 -6.42 -0.03
C ARG A 388 11.80 -7.57 -0.84
N LEU A 389 12.18 -7.71 -2.10
CA LEU A 389 11.80 -8.80 -2.99
C LEU A 389 12.19 -10.18 -2.40
N PHE A 390 13.40 -10.31 -1.86
CA PHE A 390 13.85 -11.53 -1.18
C PHE A 390 13.03 -11.83 0.08
N ASN A 391 12.67 -10.82 0.87
CA ASN A 391 11.82 -11.02 2.04
C ASN A 391 10.41 -11.47 1.65
N LEU A 392 9.82 -10.88 0.60
CA LEU A 392 8.51 -11.28 0.07
C LEU A 392 8.54 -12.69 -0.54
N ALA A 393 9.64 -13.06 -1.21
CA ALA A 393 9.81 -14.35 -1.86
C ALA A 393 10.38 -15.44 -0.94
N LYS A 394 10.72 -15.14 0.32
CA LYS A 394 11.42 -16.07 1.26
C LYS A 394 10.75 -17.45 1.35
N ARG A 395 9.42 -17.48 1.25
CA ARG A 395 8.58 -18.68 1.38
C ARG A 395 7.77 -18.99 0.12
N CYS A 396 8.13 -18.34 -0.98
CA CYS A 396 7.51 -18.56 -2.27
C CYS A 396 8.34 -19.58 -3.07
N PRO A 397 7.73 -20.60 -3.69
CA PRO A 397 8.46 -21.51 -4.58
C PRO A 397 8.92 -20.83 -5.88
N ARG A 398 8.38 -19.66 -6.23
CA ARG A 398 8.81 -18.86 -7.38
C ARG A 398 10.13 -18.14 -7.08
N GLN A 399 11.15 -18.39 -7.90
CA GLN A 399 12.36 -17.58 -7.87
C GLN A 399 12.10 -16.19 -8.47
N PRO A 400 12.43 -15.10 -7.75
CA PRO A 400 12.29 -13.76 -8.28
C PRO A 400 13.25 -13.53 -9.45
N ARG A 401 12.79 -12.86 -10.52
CA ARG A 401 13.62 -12.52 -11.68
C ARG A 401 14.20 -11.12 -11.49
N PHE A 402 15.50 -11.03 -11.25
CA PHE A 402 16.19 -9.75 -11.21
C PHE A 402 17.56 -9.83 -11.88
N LYS A 403 17.98 -8.72 -12.48
CA LYS A 403 19.37 -8.50 -12.90
C LYS A 403 19.91 -7.36 -12.07
N LEU A 404 20.94 -7.64 -11.28
CA LEU A 404 21.68 -6.58 -10.60
C LEU A 404 22.48 -5.81 -11.65
N LEU A 405 22.37 -4.48 -11.60
CA LEU A 405 23.32 -3.62 -12.28
C LEU A 405 24.69 -3.86 -11.64
N LYS A 406 25.63 -4.37 -12.44
CA LYS A 406 27.03 -4.49 -12.02
C LYS A 406 27.58 -3.07 -11.84
N GLU A 407 28.27 -2.85 -10.73
CA GLU A 407 29.01 -1.61 -10.45
C GLU A 407 30.07 -1.30 -11.50
#